data_AF-A0A2V6GL01-F1
#
_entry.id   AF-A0A2V6GL01-F1
#
_cell.length_a   1.000
_cell.length_b   1.000
_cell.length_c   1.000
_cell.angle_alpha   90.00
_cell.angle_beta   90.00
_cell.angle_gamma   90.00
#
_symmetry.space_group_name_H-M   'P 1'
#
loop_
_entity.id
_entity.type
_entity.pdbx_description
1 polymer ?
#
loop_
_entity_poly.entity_id
_entity_poly.type
_entity_poly.pdbx_seq_one_letter_code
_entity_poly.pdbx_strand_id
1 'polypeptide(L)'
;PRVEQGGRALSIAVASNNDKRMVVATETGGLFRTFDGGASWQHLDGLPNFKTVDVAISSLNPDIVIATAQPQYRAVNDGGIWRSTDGGASWSQPSGWAPASGSDCPMRPGAFGISHMPLSHTFYVGTDCGLAISNDDGATWSHIVLDPAVPGTDPLRNRVRSVLVINRTSGVAAADNGLFHLGPDGAWAKSQNVTTTHVPVVHAFAAPWFTGASNIFFHASEGQKLFVSTDSGATWTQITAPSANVREAFVRVGRSLAGDDSKFEVYYGDGMKFHRQTFSTPGPTGTGTWTNLKSDHDDPSDVAFDLDRRIPILLASDGGVHRTTDQGANWKLTGGGYGGFTALQISEVTGRFDPGPPAHQDLYYGTQDNDLKASTDGGQSWPGSICCEGRFIRVSPRSIDPPRLTGSGCGPCSNFVAGEHFENKTGWPSAPNGSPASAADAPFLIVGDAYIQDVANTTVSPPSFDFFLTLSAGSSWAKSFSLALSPKGAPLIAGSLANPTVYPFPSPGMSYLALIRTIRII
;
A
#
# COMPACT_ATOMS: atom_id res chain seq x y z
N PRO A 1 -12.28 -9.88 8.96
CA PRO A 1 -11.56 -9.83 10.25
C PRO A 1 -11.75 -8.46 10.92
N ARG A 2 -11.84 -8.37 12.25
CA ARG A 2 -11.92 -7.07 12.94
C ARG A 2 -10.49 -6.59 13.21
N VAL A 3 -9.94 -5.80 12.29
CA VAL A 3 -8.60 -5.23 12.44
C VAL A 3 -8.77 -3.74 12.70
N GLU A 4 -8.11 -3.22 13.74
CA GLU A 4 -8.22 -1.80 14.12
C GLU A 4 -7.59 -0.86 13.08
N GLN A 5 -6.64 -1.37 12.30
CA GLN A 5 -5.90 -0.63 11.29
C GLN A 5 -5.83 -1.52 10.04
N GLY A 6 -6.35 -1.04 8.90
CA GLY A 6 -6.14 -1.69 7.61
C GLY A 6 -4.79 -1.35 7.04
N GLY A 7 -4.68 -1.23 5.72
CA GLY A 7 -3.44 -0.88 5.06
C GLY A 7 -3.10 -1.84 3.93
N ARG A 8 -2.33 -1.31 2.99
CA ARG A 8 -2.01 -1.89 1.69
C ARG A 8 -1.53 -3.32 1.81
N ALA A 9 -1.97 -4.20 0.91
CA ALA A 9 -1.32 -5.49 0.75
C ALA A 9 0.05 -5.26 0.08
N LEU A 10 1.12 -5.85 0.63
CA LEU A 10 2.49 -5.62 0.18
C LEU A 10 3.17 -6.85 -0.37
N SER A 11 2.91 -8.02 0.22
CA SER A 11 3.61 -9.27 -0.12
C SER A 11 2.71 -10.48 0.08
N ILE A 12 2.85 -11.48 -0.78
CA ILE A 12 2.10 -12.74 -0.71
C ILE A 12 3.07 -13.92 -0.66
N ALA A 13 3.01 -14.72 0.41
CA ALA A 13 3.69 -16.00 0.52
C ALA A 13 2.73 -17.16 0.29
N VAL A 14 3.13 -18.10 -0.59
CA VAL A 14 2.38 -19.33 -0.90
C VAL A 14 3.10 -20.53 -0.29
N ALA A 15 2.36 -21.41 0.39
CA ALA A 15 2.91 -22.64 0.93
C ALA A 15 3.29 -23.62 -0.20
N SER A 16 4.49 -24.21 -0.11
CA SER A 16 5.02 -25.12 -1.14
C SER A 16 4.22 -26.41 -1.34
N ASN A 17 3.40 -26.80 -0.37
CA ASN A 17 2.61 -28.03 -0.42
C ASN A 17 1.13 -27.82 -0.80
N ASN A 18 0.66 -26.57 -0.84
CA ASN A 18 -0.73 -26.24 -1.12
C ASN A 18 -0.86 -24.76 -1.52
N ASP A 19 -1.14 -24.50 -2.79
CA ASP A 19 -1.36 -23.15 -3.34
C ASP A 19 -2.68 -22.50 -2.88
N LYS A 20 -3.42 -23.12 -1.95
CA LYS A 20 -4.54 -22.48 -1.25
C LYS A 20 -4.16 -21.98 0.14
N ARG A 21 -3.02 -22.42 0.69
CA ARG A 21 -2.47 -21.96 1.96
C ARG A 21 -1.50 -20.82 1.69
N MET A 22 -1.88 -19.61 2.10
CA MET A 22 -1.07 -18.42 1.87
C MET A 22 -1.10 -17.48 3.07
N VAL A 23 -0.10 -16.62 3.15
CA VAL A 23 -0.03 -15.50 4.08
C VAL A 23 0.25 -14.22 3.31
N VAL A 24 -0.42 -13.13 3.68
CA VAL A 24 -0.26 -11.81 3.08
C VAL A 24 0.19 -10.82 4.14
N ALA A 25 1.24 -10.06 3.83
CA ALA A 25 1.73 -8.97 4.66
C ALA A 25 1.10 -7.65 4.24
N THR A 26 0.84 -6.79 5.22
CA THR A 26 0.16 -5.50 5.03
C THR A 26 0.88 -4.36 5.74
N GLU A 27 0.74 -3.15 5.21
CA GLU A 27 1.47 -1.98 5.71
C GLU A 27 1.06 -1.57 7.14
N THR A 28 -0.22 -1.65 7.53
CA THR A 28 -0.64 -1.24 8.89
C THR A 28 -1.66 -2.19 9.54
N GLY A 29 -1.92 -3.35 8.92
CA GLY A 29 -2.91 -4.33 9.37
C GLY A 29 -2.34 -5.69 9.72
N GLY A 30 -1.02 -5.80 9.92
CA GLY A 30 -0.38 -7.07 10.26
C GLY A 30 -0.43 -8.09 9.12
N LEU A 31 -0.61 -9.37 9.47
CA LEU A 31 -0.63 -10.48 8.53
C LEU A 31 -2.02 -11.11 8.44
N PHE A 32 -2.37 -11.58 7.25
CA PHE A 32 -3.60 -12.33 6.99
C PHE A 32 -3.26 -13.67 6.36
N ARG A 33 -3.99 -14.72 6.72
CA ARG A 33 -3.84 -16.05 6.11
C ARG A 33 -5.13 -16.53 5.46
N THR A 34 -4.97 -17.38 4.47
CA THR A 34 -6.06 -18.12 3.82
C THR A 34 -5.68 -19.59 3.71
N PHE A 35 -6.68 -20.47 3.67
CA PHE A 35 -6.54 -21.90 3.38
C PHE A 35 -7.39 -22.35 2.19
N ASP A 36 -8.10 -21.41 1.54
CA ASP A 36 -9.06 -21.66 0.46
C ASP A 36 -8.73 -20.87 -0.82
N GLY A 37 -7.50 -20.38 -0.95
CA GLY A 37 -7.03 -19.66 -2.14
C GLY A 37 -7.54 -18.22 -2.21
N GLY A 38 -7.74 -17.59 -1.05
CA GLY A 38 -8.15 -16.19 -0.93
C GLY A 38 -9.66 -15.96 -0.91
N ALA A 39 -10.48 -17.02 -0.88
CA ALA A 39 -11.93 -16.88 -0.78
C ALA A 39 -12.36 -16.39 0.61
N SER A 40 -11.59 -16.71 1.65
CA SER A 40 -11.73 -16.14 3.00
C SER A 40 -10.37 -15.91 3.66
N TRP A 41 -10.32 -14.93 4.57
CA TRP A 41 -9.10 -14.52 5.27
C TRP A 41 -9.28 -14.53 6.79
N GLN A 42 -8.23 -14.96 7.48
CA GLN A 42 -8.07 -14.88 8.92
C GLN A 42 -6.92 -13.95 9.24
N HIS A 43 -7.14 -12.98 10.12
CA HIS A 43 -6.04 -12.15 10.63
C HIS A 43 -5.17 -12.98 11.59
N LEU A 44 -3.85 -12.71 11.61
CA LEU A 44 -2.89 -13.37 12.49
C LEU A 44 -2.59 -12.48 13.70
N ASP A 45 -3.46 -12.54 14.70
CA ASP A 45 -3.41 -11.67 15.89
C ASP A 45 -2.18 -11.91 16.80
N GLY A 46 -1.50 -13.04 16.65
CA GLY A 46 -0.34 -13.40 17.48
C GLY A 46 0.92 -12.58 17.19
N LEU A 47 0.99 -11.88 16.06
CA LEU A 47 2.10 -11.00 15.74
C LEU A 47 1.85 -9.64 16.41
N PRO A 48 2.73 -9.16 17.30
CA PRO A 48 2.54 -7.90 18.03
C PRO A 48 2.73 -6.65 17.12
N ASN A 49 2.83 -6.85 15.82
CA ASN A 49 3.33 -5.88 14.86
C ASN A 49 2.31 -5.61 13.76
N PHE A 50 2.23 -4.34 13.40
CA PHE A 50 1.22 -3.83 12.48
C PHE A 50 1.84 -3.36 11.17
N LYS A 51 3.12 -2.95 11.16
CA LYS A 51 3.84 -2.53 9.95
C LYS A 51 4.69 -3.63 9.35
N THR A 52 4.01 -4.65 8.85
CA THR A 52 4.67 -5.76 8.14
C THR A 52 5.06 -5.34 6.73
N VAL A 53 6.18 -5.86 6.23
CA VAL A 53 6.73 -5.46 4.93
C VAL A 53 6.76 -6.64 3.97
N ASP A 54 7.26 -7.79 4.44
CA ASP A 54 7.38 -8.99 3.63
C ASP A 54 7.08 -10.24 4.48
N VAL A 55 6.72 -11.33 3.80
CA VAL A 55 6.45 -12.62 4.42
C VAL A 55 6.94 -13.74 3.52
N ALA A 56 7.48 -14.80 4.13
CA ALA A 56 7.90 -16.00 3.43
C ALA A 56 7.51 -17.25 4.23
N ILE A 57 7.10 -18.31 3.53
CA ILE A 57 6.81 -19.62 4.10
C ILE A 57 7.95 -20.56 3.69
N SER A 58 8.51 -21.33 4.63
CA SER A 58 9.57 -22.28 4.31
C SER A 58 9.06 -23.33 3.32
N SER A 59 9.74 -23.47 2.20
CA SER A 59 9.47 -24.52 1.20
C SER A 59 9.65 -25.95 1.74
N LEU A 60 10.38 -26.15 2.84
CA LEU A 60 10.60 -27.46 3.48
C LEU A 60 9.64 -27.74 4.63
N ASN A 61 9.12 -26.71 5.29
CA ASN A 61 8.13 -26.83 6.35
C ASN A 61 7.17 -25.63 6.36
N PRO A 62 5.94 -25.78 5.83
CA PRO A 62 4.96 -24.70 5.75
C PRO A 62 4.47 -24.12 7.08
N ASP A 63 4.77 -24.77 8.22
CA ASP A 63 4.48 -24.22 9.54
C ASP A 63 5.53 -23.19 9.98
N ILE A 64 6.68 -23.16 9.31
CA ILE A 64 7.69 -22.13 9.50
C ILE A 64 7.37 -20.94 8.59
N VAL A 65 7.05 -19.82 9.22
CA VAL A 65 6.75 -18.55 8.54
C VAL A 65 7.69 -17.48 9.08
N ILE A 66 8.34 -16.75 8.17
CA ILE A 66 9.18 -15.60 8.48
C ILE A 66 8.45 -14.35 8.01
N ALA A 67 8.37 -13.34 8.88
CA ALA A 67 7.80 -12.05 8.54
C ALA A 67 8.79 -10.94 8.90
N THR A 68 8.79 -9.87 8.13
CA THR A 68 9.60 -8.69 8.39
C THR A 68 8.72 -7.50 8.66
N ALA A 69 9.23 -6.58 9.50
CA ALA A 69 8.48 -5.41 9.87
C ALA A 69 9.37 -4.19 10.11
N GLN A 70 8.78 -3.01 9.92
CA GLN A 70 9.39 -1.74 10.25
C GLN A 70 8.93 -1.26 11.63
N PRO A 71 9.77 -0.50 12.35
CA PRO A 71 9.37 0.07 13.62
C PRO A 71 8.22 1.07 13.45
N GLN A 72 7.30 1.14 14.43
CA GLN A 72 6.22 2.12 14.46
C GLN A 72 6.18 2.90 15.79
N TYR A 73 5.70 4.14 15.78
CA TYR A 73 5.74 4.98 16.99
C TYR A 73 4.78 4.52 18.11
N ARG A 74 3.84 3.61 17.82
CA ARG A 74 2.77 3.18 18.74
C ARG A 74 3.16 2.00 19.63
N ALA A 75 4.18 1.24 19.26
CA ALA A 75 4.69 0.13 20.06
C ALA A 75 6.20 0.27 20.26
N VAL A 76 6.77 -0.53 21.15
CA VAL A 76 8.22 -0.56 21.44
C VAL A 76 8.75 -1.92 20.97
N ASN A 77 9.89 -1.94 20.27
CA ASN A 77 10.54 -3.16 19.72
C ASN A 77 9.69 -3.95 18.70
N ASP A 78 8.95 -3.23 17.88
CA ASP A 78 8.03 -3.69 16.84
C ASP A 78 8.67 -3.64 15.43
N GLY A 79 9.95 -3.91 15.31
CA GLY A 79 10.65 -3.98 14.03
C GLY A 79 11.25 -5.35 13.80
N GLY A 80 11.96 -5.52 12.69
CA GLY A 80 12.87 -6.63 12.49
C GLY A 80 12.23 -7.91 12.00
N ILE A 81 12.89 -9.03 12.32
CA ILE A 81 12.56 -10.37 11.81
C ILE A 81 11.73 -11.11 12.86
N TRP A 82 10.61 -11.66 12.42
CA TRP A 82 9.69 -12.45 13.23
C TRP A 82 9.57 -13.86 12.65
N ARG A 83 9.46 -14.84 13.54
CA ARG A 83 9.35 -16.24 13.18
C ARG A 83 8.19 -16.91 13.89
N SER A 84 7.45 -17.69 13.12
CA SER A 84 6.45 -18.64 13.60
C SER A 84 6.87 -20.07 13.28
N THR A 85 6.46 -21.03 14.12
CA THR A 85 6.65 -22.48 13.90
C THR A 85 5.33 -23.25 13.88
N ASP A 86 4.20 -22.53 13.84
CA ASP A 86 2.84 -23.09 13.92
C ASP A 86 1.92 -22.49 12.84
N GLY A 87 2.50 -22.11 11.70
CA GLY A 87 1.74 -21.57 10.57
C GLY A 87 1.17 -20.18 10.82
N GLY A 88 1.84 -19.39 11.66
CA GLY A 88 1.51 -18.01 11.95
C GLY A 88 0.58 -17.79 13.14
N ALA A 89 0.29 -18.82 13.95
CA ALA A 89 -0.56 -18.68 15.12
C ALA A 89 0.16 -17.98 16.30
N SER A 90 1.45 -18.24 16.48
CA SER A 90 2.32 -17.55 17.44
C SER A 90 3.64 -17.11 16.81
N TRP A 91 4.22 -16.05 17.36
CA TRP A 91 5.39 -15.37 16.81
C TRP A 91 6.40 -15.02 17.90
N SER A 92 7.68 -15.09 17.54
CA SER A 92 8.78 -14.61 18.37
C SER A 92 9.89 -14.04 17.51
N GLN A 93 10.71 -13.15 18.08
CA GLN A 93 11.94 -12.74 17.43
C GLN A 93 13.01 -13.80 17.68
N PRO A 94 13.63 -14.37 16.62
CA PRO A 94 14.61 -15.44 16.76
C PRO A 94 15.97 -14.93 17.27
N SER A 95 16.83 -15.84 17.73
CA SER A 95 18.16 -15.48 18.21
C SER A 95 19.00 -14.84 17.10
N GLY A 96 19.70 -13.75 17.40
CA GLY A 96 20.57 -13.04 16.45
C GLY A 96 19.83 -12.22 15.38
N TRP A 97 18.50 -12.05 15.50
CA TRP A 97 17.70 -11.31 14.52
C TRP A 97 18.21 -9.89 14.23
N ALA A 98 18.82 -9.23 15.22
CA ALA A 98 19.55 -7.98 15.05
C ALA A 98 20.87 -8.00 15.85
N PRO A 99 21.93 -7.32 15.35
CA PRO A 99 23.11 -7.02 16.13
C PRO A 99 22.80 -6.10 17.33
N ALA A 100 23.78 -5.93 18.22
CA ALA A 100 23.70 -4.91 19.26
C ALA A 100 23.57 -3.51 18.63
N SER A 101 22.72 -2.67 19.22
CA SER A 101 22.53 -1.29 18.77
C SER A 101 23.84 -0.50 18.85
N GLY A 102 24.10 0.36 17.86
CA GLY A 102 25.30 1.18 17.79
C GLY A 102 25.23 2.18 16.64
N SER A 103 26.38 2.66 16.18
CA SER A 103 26.46 3.55 15.01
C SER A 103 25.92 2.92 13.71
N ASP A 104 25.92 1.59 13.67
CA ASP A 104 25.73 0.80 12.46
C ASP A 104 24.39 0.06 12.42
N CYS A 105 23.67 0.07 13.56
CA CYS A 105 22.40 -0.61 13.74
C CYS A 105 21.55 0.20 14.74
N PRO A 106 20.39 0.75 14.33
CA PRO A 106 19.57 1.57 15.21
C PRO A 106 19.00 0.76 16.38
N MET A 107 18.56 1.44 17.45
CA MET A 107 17.94 0.77 18.61
C MET A 107 16.68 -0.02 18.27
N ARG A 108 15.98 0.35 17.19
CA ARG A 108 14.75 -0.29 16.73
C ARG A 108 14.87 -0.59 15.23
N PRO A 109 15.66 -1.59 14.84
CA PRO A 109 15.93 -1.85 13.44
C PRO A 109 14.72 -2.47 12.75
N GLY A 110 14.41 -1.98 11.56
CA GLY A 110 13.47 -2.58 10.63
C GLY A 110 14.09 -3.72 9.83
N ALA A 111 13.22 -4.60 9.34
CA ALA A 111 13.54 -5.57 8.31
C ALA A 111 12.64 -5.36 7.09
N PHE A 112 13.13 -5.75 5.93
CA PHE A 112 12.57 -5.43 4.62
C PHE A 112 12.38 -6.73 3.80
N GLY A 113 12.95 -6.84 2.60
CA GLY A 113 12.72 -7.99 1.73
C GLY A 113 13.33 -9.29 2.25
N ILE A 114 12.61 -10.39 2.02
CA ILE A 114 12.99 -11.75 2.38
C ILE A 114 13.29 -12.54 1.09
N SER A 115 14.41 -13.25 1.08
CA SER A 115 14.66 -14.32 0.11
C SER A 115 14.74 -15.66 0.82
N HIS A 116 13.81 -16.56 0.50
CA HIS A 116 13.94 -17.98 0.84
C HIS A 116 14.67 -18.67 -0.32
N MET A 117 15.88 -19.19 -0.06
CA MET A 117 16.62 -19.91 -1.10
C MET A 117 15.84 -21.21 -1.44
N PRO A 118 15.53 -21.47 -2.71
CA PRO A 118 14.70 -22.60 -3.11
C PRO A 118 15.17 -23.93 -2.53
N LEU A 119 14.22 -24.73 -2.01
CA LEU A 119 14.45 -26.09 -1.49
C LEU A 119 15.54 -26.18 -0.40
N SER A 120 15.67 -25.14 0.42
CA SER A 120 16.70 -25.06 1.47
C SER A 120 16.14 -24.57 2.80
N HIS A 121 16.92 -24.71 3.87
CA HIS A 121 16.66 -24.10 5.17
C HIS A 121 17.19 -22.65 5.26
N THR A 122 17.64 -22.07 4.14
CA THR A 122 18.37 -20.80 4.12
C THR A 122 17.46 -19.63 3.78
N PHE A 123 17.47 -18.62 4.64
CA PHE A 123 16.79 -17.34 4.44
C PHE A 123 17.80 -16.19 4.46
N TYR A 124 17.56 -15.20 3.60
CA TYR A 124 18.25 -13.91 3.61
C TYR A 124 17.22 -12.82 3.84
N VAL A 125 17.54 -11.83 4.68
CA VAL A 125 16.65 -10.72 4.98
C VAL A 125 17.42 -9.42 4.94
N GLY A 126 16.93 -8.45 4.16
CA GLY A 126 17.43 -7.09 4.21
C GLY A 126 16.99 -6.39 5.50
N THR A 127 17.90 -5.69 6.19
CA THR A 127 17.61 -4.98 7.44
C THR A 127 18.26 -3.61 7.46
N ASP A 128 17.93 -2.79 8.46
CA ASP A 128 18.67 -1.55 8.75
C ASP A 128 20.13 -1.81 9.15
N CYS A 129 20.47 -3.05 9.54
CA CYS A 129 21.76 -3.44 10.11
C CYS A 129 22.62 -4.30 9.17
N GLY A 130 22.27 -4.37 7.89
CA GLY A 130 22.93 -5.21 6.90
C GLY A 130 22.03 -6.33 6.38
N LEU A 131 22.66 -7.33 5.78
CA LEU A 131 21.99 -8.53 5.32
C LEU A 131 22.02 -9.59 6.43
N ALA A 132 20.84 -9.97 6.93
CA ALA A 132 20.67 -11.05 7.88
C ALA A 132 20.56 -12.39 7.14
N ILE A 133 21.21 -13.43 7.66
CA ILE A 133 21.30 -14.76 7.07
C ILE A 133 21.00 -15.81 8.13
N SER A 134 20.05 -16.70 7.82
CA SER A 134 19.76 -17.92 8.57
C SER A 134 19.98 -19.13 7.67
N ASN A 135 20.48 -20.24 8.25
CA ASN A 135 20.65 -21.53 7.57
C ASN A 135 19.87 -22.66 8.25
N ASP A 136 18.97 -22.32 9.16
CA ASP A 136 18.25 -23.23 10.05
C ASP A 136 16.77 -22.87 10.17
N ASP A 137 16.14 -22.55 9.03
CA ASP A 137 14.74 -22.16 8.92
C ASP A 137 14.37 -20.94 9.78
N GLY A 138 15.28 -19.97 9.85
CA GLY A 138 15.09 -18.72 10.59
C GLY A 138 15.23 -18.86 12.11
N ALA A 139 15.68 -20.01 12.64
CA ALA A 139 15.81 -20.19 14.08
C ALA A 139 16.95 -19.35 14.67
N THR A 140 18.07 -19.21 13.94
CA THR A 140 19.19 -18.33 14.28
C THR A 140 19.64 -17.50 13.08
N TRP A 141 20.14 -16.30 13.37
CA TRP A 141 20.56 -15.32 12.37
C TRP A 141 21.97 -14.80 12.63
N SER A 142 22.67 -14.52 11.54
CA SER A 142 23.94 -13.82 11.49
C SER A 142 23.83 -12.64 10.52
N HIS A 143 24.67 -11.61 10.66
CA HIS A 143 24.59 -10.40 9.83
C HIS A 143 25.89 -10.14 9.11
N ILE A 144 25.80 -9.65 7.88
CA ILE A 144 26.93 -9.15 7.11
C ILE A 144 26.63 -7.75 6.57
N VAL A 145 27.69 -6.96 6.40
CA VAL A 145 27.64 -5.67 5.70
C VAL A 145 28.07 -5.89 4.25
N LEU A 146 27.24 -5.47 3.30
CA LEU A 146 27.50 -5.68 1.87
C LEU A 146 28.64 -4.80 1.32
N ASP A 147 28.85 -3.62 1.90
CA ASP A 147 29.89 -2.66 1.48
C ASP A 147 30.75 -2.22 2.68
N PRO A 148 31.68 -3.07 3.17
CA PRO A 148 32.50 -2.75 4.33
C PRO A 148 33.55 -1.67 4.04
N ALA A 149 33.75 -1.29 2.77
CA ALA A 149 34.83 -0.40 2.34
C ALA A 149 34.51 1.09 2.47
N VAL A 150 33.25 1.47 2.69
CA VAL A 150 32.83 2.88 2.84
C VAL A 150 32.97 3.31 4.31
N PRO A 151 33.96 4.15 4.69
CA PRO A 151 34.13 4.63 6.06
C PRO A 151 33.21 5.82 6.31
N GLY A 152 32.37 5.79 7.36
CA GLY A 152 31.61 6.99 7.74
C GLY A 152 30.41 6.74 8.67
N THR A 153 30.00 7.78 9.39
CA THR A 153 28.93 7.80 10.43
C THR A 153 27.50 7.81 9.86
N ASP A 154 27.27 7.32 8.63
CA ASP A 154 25.93 7.32 8.01
C ASP A 154 25.09 6.14 8.54
N PRO A 155 24.00 6.38 9.28
CA PRO A 155 23.11 5.33 9.78
C PRO A 155 22.37 4.57 8.66
N LEU A 156 22.39 5.05 7.41
CA LEU A 156 21.73 4.42 6.27
C LEU A 156 22.64 3.46 5.48
N ARG A 157 23.94 3.44 5.75
CA ARG A 157 24.94 2.73 4.93
C ARG A 157 24.76 1.20 4.89
N ASN A 158 24.16 0.64 5.94
CA ASN A 158 23.96 -0.80 6.07
C ASN A 158 22.55 -1.23 5.64
N ARG A 159 21.69 -0.29 5.22
CA ARG A 159 20.29 -0.59 4.99
C ARG A 159 20.11 -1.35 3.69
N VAL A 160 19.77 -2.63 3.81
CA VAL A 160 19.45 -3.52 2.69
C VAL A 160 17.94 -3.62 2.56
N ARG A 161 17.39 -3.29 1.39
CA ARG A 161 15.95 -3.17 1.15
C ARG A 161 15.35 -4.40 0.49
N SER A 162 16.07 -4.95 -0.48
CA SER A 162 15.65 -6.12 -1.25
C SER A 162 16.80 -7.09 -1.42
N VAL A 163 16.47 -8.38 -1.46
CA VAL A 163 17.43 -9.46 -1.68
C VAL A 163 16.73 -10.59 -2.42
N LEU A 164 17.44 -11.22 -3.35
CA LEU A 164 17.03 -12.46 -4.01
C LEU A 164 18.27 -13.34 -4.17
N VAL A 165 18.32 -14.45 -3.44
CA VAL A 165 19.37 -15.45 -3.55
C VAL A 165 18.77 -16.75 -4.07
N ILE A 166 19.26 -17.23 -5.21
CA ILE A 166 18.73 -18.43 -5.86
C ILE A 166 19.56 -19.68 -5.51
N ASN A 167 20.83 -19.50 -5.13
CA ASN A 167 21.70 -20.54 -4.59
C ASN A 167 22.90 -19.90 -3.86
N ARG A 168 23.80 -20.71 -3.28
CA ARG A 168 24.95 -20.24 -2.48
C ARG A 168 26.01 -19.44 -3.27
N THR A 169 25.89 -19.36 -4.59
CA THR A 169 26.87 -18.77 -5.51
C THR A 169 26.26 -17.74 -6.46
N SER A 170 24.97 -17.44 -6.32
CA SER A 170 24.26 -16.51 -7.20
C SER A 170 23.07 -15.88 -6.48
N GLY A 171 23.05 -14.55 -6.48
CA GLY A 171 22.06 -13.74 -5.81
C GLY A 171 22.34 -12.26 -6.01
N VAL A 172 21.34 -11.43 -5.74
CA VAL A 172 21.38 -9.99 -5.86
C VAL A 172 20.78 -9.34 -4.62
N ALA A 173 21.27 -8.16 -4.27
CA ALA A 173 20.73 -7.37 -3.18
C ALA A 173 20.79 -5.88 -3.52
N ALA A 174 19.85 -5.12 -2.98
CA ALA A 174 19.80 -3.68 -3.10
C ALA A 174 19.94 -3.07 -1.71
N ALA A 175 20.99 -2.27 -1.54
CA ALA A 175 21.16 -1.42 -0.38
C ALA A 175 21.03 0.05 -0.80
N ASP A 176 20.88 0.93 0.19
CA ASP A 176 20.74 2.37 -0.06
C ASP A 176 21.94 2.98 -0.82
N ASN A 177 23.10 2.34 -0.76
CA ASN A 177 24.34 2.78 -1.40
C ASN A 177 24.69 2.03 -2.70
N GLY A 178 23.79 1.17 -3.22
CA GLY A 178 23.95 0.53 -4.52
C GLY A 178 23.38 -0.88 -4.61
N LEU A 179 23.56 -1.49 -5.78
CA LEU A 179 23.26 -2.89 -6.03
C LEU A 179 24.50 -3.76 -5.78
N PHE A 180 24.24 -4.97 -5.30
CA PHE A 180 25.26 -5.98 -4.98
C PHE A 180 24.87 -7.31 -5.61
N HIS A 181 25.88 -8.13 -5.88
CA HIS A 181 25.71 -9.49 -6.36
C HIS A 181 26.56 -10.46 -5.55
N LEU A 182 26.06 -11.68 -5.40
CA LEU A 182 26.76 -12.80 -4.80
C LEU A 182 27.57 -13.51 -5.87
N GLY A 183 28.89 -13.52 -5.72
CA GLY A 183 29.83 -14.16 -6.61
C GLY A 183 29.92 -15.68 -6.43
N PRO A 184 30.59 -16.37 -7.37
CA PRO A 184 30.79 -17.81 -7.32
C PRO A 184 31.70 -18.28 -6.18
N ASP A 185 32.46 -17.36 -5.58
CA ASP A 185 33.27 -17.57 -4.36
C ASP A 185 32.44 -17.46 -3.07
N GLY A 186 31.14 -17.15 -3.18
CA GLY A 186 30.25 -16.93 -2.04
C GLY A 186 30.42 -15.56 -1.38
N ALA A 187 31.15 -14.63 -2.01
CA ALA A 187 31.33 -13.27 -1.52
C ALA A 187 30.38 -12.29 -2.21
N TRP A 188 29.93 -11.26 -1.49
CA TRP A 188 29.16 -10.17 -2.05
C TRP A 188 30.10 -9.11 -2.64
N ALA A 189 29.77 -8.61 -3.83
CA ALA A 189 30.48 -7.54 -4.49
C ALA A 189 29.50 -6.49 -5.06
N LYS A 190 29.96 -5.24 -5.13
CA LYS A 190 29.16 -4.14 -5.68
C LYS A 190 29.02 -4.28 -7.19
N SER A 191 27.78 -4.16 -7.68
CA SER A 191 27.48 -4.15 -9.12
C SER A 191 28.05 -2.89 -9.79
N GLN A 192 28.49 -3.02 -11.03
CA GLN A 192 29.13 -1.94 -11.79
C GLN A 192 28.14 -1.24 -12.72
N ASN A 193 28.39 0.05 -12.99
CA ASN A 193 27.66 0.86 -13.97
C ASN A 193 26.13 0.97 -13.75
N VAL A 194 25.70 0.90 -12.48
CA VAL A 194 24.29 1.07 -12.13
C VAL A 194 24.05 2.49 -11.60
N THR A 195 23.18 3.26 -12.26
CA THR A 195 22.83 4.64 -11.87
C THR A 195 21.56 4.73 -11.02
N THR A 196 21.03 3.60 -10.56
CA THR A 196 19.81 3.57 -9.74
C THR A 196 20.08 4.21 -8.39
N THR A 197 19.42 5.34 -8.11
CA THR A 197 19.25 5.82 -6.74
C THR A 197 18.31 4.84 -6.02
N HIS A 198 18.55 4.64 -4.72
CA HIS A 198 17.68 4.01 -3.71
C HIS A 198 16.62 3.00 -4.18
N VAL A 199 16.62 1.77 -3.66
CA VAL A 199 15.56 0.78 -3.97
C VAL A 199 14.59 0.68 -2.80
N PRO A 200 13.44 1.39 -2.78
CA PRO A 200 12.54 1.36 -1.62
C PRO A 200 11.71 0.06 -1.53
N VAL A 201 11.77 -0.82 -2.53
CA VAL A 201 10.81 -1.93 -2.70
C VAL A 201 11.41 -3.27 -2.31
N VAL A 202 10.67 -4.07 -1.54
CA VAL A 202 11.12 -5.40 -1.11
C VAL A 202 11.21 -6.42 -2.24
N HIS A 203 10.41 -6.25 -3.28
CA HIS A 203 10.24 -7.16 -4.41
C HIS A 203 10.84 -6.62 -5.72
N ALA A 204 11.96 -5.93 -5.56
CA ALA A 204 12.68 -5.28 -6.64
C ALA A 204 13.45 -6.25 -7.56
N PHE A 205 13.53 -7.54 -7.23
CA PHE A 205 14.27 -8.53 -8.00
C PHE A 205 13.43 -9.74 -8.39
N ALA A 206 13.74 -10.32 -9.55
CA ALA A 206 13.21 -11.60 -9.99
C ALA A 206 14.26 -12.36 -10.82
N ALA A 207 14.23 -13.69 -10.77
CA ALA A 207 15.16 -14.54 -11.53
C ALA A 207 14.44 -15.81 -12.02
N PRO A 208 14.56 -16.19 -13.31
CA PRO A 208 13.90 -17.37 -13.85
C PRO A 208 14.70 -18.64 -13.53
N TRP A 209 15.07 -18.84 -12.25
CA TRP A 209 15.95 -19.92 -11.78
C TRP A 209 15.45 -21.33 -12.13
N PHE A 210 14.14 -21.49 -12.32
CA PHE A 210 13.50 -22.74 -12.74
C PHE A 210 13.78 -23.13 -14.21
N THR A 211 14.36 -22.25 -15.01
CA THR A 211 14.81 -22.54 -16.39
C THR A 211 16.24 -23.10 -16.46
N GLY A 212 16.93 -23.19 -15.31
CA GLY A 212 18.35 -23.51 -15.24
C GLY A 212 19.28 -22.31 -15.46
N ALA A 213 18.74 -21.16 -15.87
CA ALA A 213 19.49 -19.91 -15.95
C ALA A 213 19.73 -19.33 -14.54
N SER A 214 20.96 -19.46 -14.05
CA SER A 214 21.40 -18.92 -12.75
C SER A 214 22.08 -17.55 -12.84
N ASN A 215 22.27 -17.04 -14.05
CA ASN A 215 22.94 -15.78 -14.34
C ASN A 215 21.98 -14.65 -14.74
N ILE A 216 20.68 -14.93 -14.88
CA ILE A 216 19.68 -13.95 -15.30
C ILE A 216 18.95 -13.39 -14.10
N PHE A 217 18.97 -12.06 -13.96
CA PHE A 217 18.19 -11.33 -12.95
C PHE A 217 17.49 -10.14 -13.59
N PHE A 218 16.30 -9.83 -13.09
CA PHE A 218 15.58 -8.60 -13.37
C PHE A 218 15.60 -7.70 -12.14
N HIS A 219 15.65 -6.39 -12.37
CA HIS A 219 15.61 -5.39 -11.31
C HIS A 219 14.62 -4.28 -11.66
N ALA A 220 13.59 -4.11 -10.83
CA ALA A 220 12.70 -2.95 -10.83
C ALA A 220 13.29 -1.88 -9.90
N SER A 221 13.62 -0.72 -10.46
CA SER A 221 14.29 0.37 -9.74
C SER A 221 13.34 1.52 -9.38
N GLU A 222 13.82 2.45 -8.54
CA GLU A 222 13.19 3.75 -8.31
C GLU A 222 13.11 4.55 -9.63
N GLY A 223 11.95 5.15 -9.89
CA GLY A 223 11.60 5.73 -11.19
C GLY A 223 11.05 4.71 -12.21
N GLN A 224 10.74 3.49 -11.76
CA GLN A 224 10.01 2.46 -12.53
C GLN A 224 10.68 2.13 -13.86
N LYS A 225 12.00 2.02 -13.80
CA LYS A 225 12.79 1.42 -14.88
C LYS A 225 13.03 -0.03 -14.55
N LEU A 226 12.94 -0.86 -15.57
CA LEU A 226 13.25 -2.28 -15.51
C LEU A 226 14.62 -2.54 -16.12
N PHE A 227 15.44 -3.29 -15.41
CA PHE A 227 16.78 -3.70 -15.82
C PHE A 227 16.87 -5.21 -15.89
N VAL A 228 17.79 -5.68 -16.74
CA VAL A 228 18.18 -7.09 -16.81
C VAL A 228 19.69 -7.22 -16.64
N SER A 229 20.10 -8.24 -15.91
CA SER A 229 21.47 -8.71 -15.83
C SER A 229 21.54 -10.11 -16.42
N THR A 230 22.62 -10.40 -17.16
CA THR A 230 22.94 -11.71 -17.72
C THR A 230 24.27 -12.26 -17.21
N ASP A 231 24.85 -11.61 -16.20
CA ASP A 231 26.15 -11.91 -15.59
C ASP A 231 26.03 -12.05 -14.06
N SER A 232 24.90 -12.59 -13.60
CA SER A 232 24.59 -12.83 -12.18
C SER A 232 24.55 -11.56 -11.33
N GLY A 233 24.13 -10.44 -11.90
CA GLY A 233 23.99 -9.15 -11.22
C GLY A 233 25.25 -8.28 -11.21
N ALA A 234 26.34 -8.70 -11.85
CA ALA A 234 27.57 -7.92 -11.90
C ALA A 234 27.39 -6.61 -12.68
N THR A 235 26.64 -6.64 -13.80
CA THR A 235 26.23 -5.47 -14.58
C THR A 235 24.75 -5.52 -14.94
N TRP A 236 24.17 -4.34 -15.22
CA TRP A 236 22.74 -4.18 -15.48
C TRP A 236 22.49 -3.35 -16.73
N THR A 237 21.59 -3.82 -17.58
CA THR A 237 21.15 -3.12 -18.79
C THR A 237 19.68 -2.77 -18.65
N GLN A 238 19.33 -1.49 -18.83
CA GLN A 238 17.93 -1.07 -18.83
C GLN A 238 17.22 -1.65 -20.05
N ILE A 239 16.00 -2.16 -19.85
CA ILE A 239 15.11 -2.59 -20.93
C ILE A 239 13.89 -1.67 -21.03
N THR A 240 13.28 -1.63 -22.20
CA THR A 240 12.06 -0.85 -22.42
C THR A 240 10.88 -1.52 -21.72
N ALA A 241 10.29 -0.82 -20.75
CA ALA A 241 9.10 -1.23 -20.01
C ALA A 241 8.15 -0.06 -19.80
N PRO A 242 6.86 -0.30 -19.52
CA PRO A 242 5.91 0.73 -19.09
C PRO A 242 6.41 1.49 -17.85
N SER A 243 5.96 2.73 -17.69
CA SER A 243 6.32 3.58 -16.55
C SER A 243 5.21 4.61 -16.33
N ALA A 244 4.79 4.81 -15.08
CA ALA A 244 3.73 5.73 -14.69
C ALA A 244 4.22 6.95 -13.88
N ASN A 245 5.47 6.91 -13.40
CA ASN A 245 6.18 7.81 -12.48
C ASN A 245 5.44 8.20 -11.19
N VAL A 246 4.54 7.35 -10.68
CA VAL A 246 3.75 7.65 -9.46
C VAL A 246 4.19 6.90 -8.19
N ARG A 247 4.47 5.58 -8.25
CA ARG A 247 4.83 4.76 -7.06
C ARG A 247 5.92 3.73 -7.29
N GLU A 248 6.18 2.91 -6.27
CA GLU A 248 7.13 1.80 -6.27
C GLU A 248 6.81 0.73 -7.33
N ALA A 249 7.83 0.28 -8.07
CA ALA A 249 7.71 -0.82 -9.01
C ALA A 249 8.12 -2.16 -8.38
N PHE A 250 7.52 -3.26 -8.85
CA PHE A 250 7.95 -4.61 -8.49
C PHE A 250 8.12 -5.49 -9.73
N VAL A 251 8.89 -6.56 -9.60
CA VAL A 251 9.04 -7.56 -10.66
C VAL A 251 8.93 -8.98 -10.13
N ARG A 252 8.27 -9.84 -10.91
CA ARG A 252 8.14 -11.27 -10.68
C ARG A 252 8.34 -12.05 -11.97
N VAL A 253 8.73 -13.31 -11.82
CA VAL A 253 8.79 -14.25 -12.95
C VAL A 253 8.04 -15.52 -12.66
N GLY A 254 7.31 -15.97 -13.69
CA GLY A 254 6.62 -17.25 -13.74
C GLY A 254 7.01 -18.05 -14.97
N ARG A 255 6.72 -19.36 -14.96
CA ARG A 255 6.89 -20.22 -16.14
C ARG A 255 6.00 -19.74 -17.29
N SER A 256 6.39 -20.10 -18.51
CA SER A 256 5.58 -19.84 -19.71
C SER A 256 4.15 -20.35 -19.55
N LEU A 257 3.16 -19.50 -19.78
CA LEU A 257 1.75 -19.89 -19.80
C LEU A 257 1.45 -20.90 -20.92
N ALA A 258 2.27 -20.89 -21.98
CA ALA A 258 2.12 -21.78 -23.12
C ALA A 258 2.75 -23.18 -22.93
N GLY A 259 3.34 -23.49 -21.77
CA GLY A 259 3.99 -24.80 -21.56
C GLY A 259 5.43 -24.88 -22.07
N ASP A 260 5.98 -23.80 -22.64
CA ASP A 260 7.29 -23.79 -23.29
C ASP A 260 8.41 -23.42 -22.28
N ASP A 261 9.19 -24.41 -21.84
CA ASP A 261 10.26 -24.23 -20.85
C ASP A 261 11.46 -23.42 -21.38
N SER A 262 11.54 -23.15 -22.68
CA SER A 262 12.52 -22.19 -23.21
C SER A 262 12.13 -20.74 -22.94
N LYS A 263 10.89 -20.52 -22.48
CA LYS A 263 10.29 -19.21 -22.23
C LYS A 263 9.82 -19.06 -20.79
N PHE A 264 9.66 -17.81 -20.39
CA PHE A 264 9.11 -17.44 -19.09
C PHE A 264 8.37 -16.10 -19.20
N GLU A 265 7.47 -15.85 -18.26
CA GLU A 265 6.72 -14.60 -18.17
C GLU A 265 7.37 -13.69 -17.14
N VAL A 266 7.59 -12.43 -17.50
CA VAL A 266 7.94 -11.35 -16.57
C VAL A 266 6.67 -10.56 -16.27
N TYR A 267 6.33 -10.50 -15.00
CA TYR A 267 5.25 -9.68 -14.46
C TYR A 267 5.86 -8.45 -13.81
N TYR A 268 5.36 -7.27 -14.18
CA TYR A 268 5.94 -6.00 -13.80
C TYR A 268 4.84 -5.03 -13.38
N GLY A 269 4.89 -4.57 -12.14
CA GLY A 269 4.10 -3.43 -11.68
C GLY A 269 4.87 -2.16 -11.93
N ASP A 270 4.32 -1.22 -12.69
CA ASP A 270 4.96 0.06 -13.00
C ASP A 270 4.67 1.15 -11.95
N GLY A 271 4.21 0.75 -10.77
CA GLY A 271 3.76 1.66 -9.71
C GLY A 271 2.36 2.23 -9.90
N MET A 272 1.62 1.85 -10.94
CA MET A 272 0.18 2.14 -11.08
C MET A 272 -0.57 0.96 -11.72
N LYS A 273 -0.01 0.40 -12.79
CA LYS A 273 -0.59 -0.66 -13.61
C LYS A 273 0.25 -1.92 -13.56
N PHE A 274 -0.40 -3.05 -13.83
CA PHE A 274 0.21 -4.37 -13.80
C PHE A 274 0.39 -4.89 -15.23
N HIS A 275 1.60 -5.30 -15.58
CA HIS A 275 1.96 -5.68 -16.94
C HIS A 275 2.59 -7.07 -17.01
N ARG A 276 2.49 -7.72 -18.16
CA ARG A 276 3.18 -8.97 -18.47
C ARG A 276 3.86 -8.93 -19.83
N GLN A 277 5.03 -9.55 -19.91
CA GLN A 277 5.69 -9.84 -21.17
C GLN A 277 6.39 -11.20 -21.12
N THR A 278 6.37 -11.93 -22.25
CA THR A 278 7.10 -13.19 -22.41
C THR A 278 8.56 -12.92 -22.83
N PHE A 279 9.49 -13.67 -22.23
CA PHE A 279 10.92 -13.66 -22.53
C PHE A 279 11.42 -15.07 -22.87
N SER A 280 12.51 -15.17 -23.61
CA SER A 280 13.17 -16.43 -23.97
C SER A 280 14.53 -16.58 -23.27
N THR A 281 15.01 -17.81 -23.11
CA THR A 281 16.38 -18.16 -22.65
C THR A 281 17.22 -18.66 -23.84
N PRO A 282 18.57 -18.62 -23.80
CA PRO A 282 19.46 -18.22 -22.70
C PRO A 282 19.82 -16.73 -22.65
N GLY A 283 19.56 -15.97 -23.73
CA GLY A 283 19.64 -14.51 -23.70
C GLY A 283 18.23 -13.94 -23.50
N PRO A 284 17.93 -13.22 -22.40
CA PRO A 284 16.58 -12.74 -22.12
C PRO A 284 16.14 -11.70 -23.13
N THR A 285 15.56 -12.16 -24.24
CA THR A 285 14.91 -11.32 -25.26
C THR A 285 13.41 -11.38 -25.06
N GLY A 286 12.84 -10.22 -24.71
CA GLY A 286 11.40 -10.03 -24.65
C GLY A 286 10.79 -9.96 -26.05
N THR A 287 9.50 -10.26 -26.18
CA THR A 287 8.73 -10.12 -27.44
C THR A 287 8.63 -8.68 -27.99
N GLY A 288 9.07 -7.68 -27.23
CA GLY A 288 8.90 -6.25 -27.51
C GLY A 288 7.54 -5.66 -27.13
N THR A 289 6.56 -6.46 -26.69
CA THR A 289 5.21 -5.97 -26.34
C THR A 289 4.81 -6.35 -24.91
N TRP A 290 4.47 -5.32 -24.13
CA TRP A 290 3.90 -5.48 -22.80
C TRP A 290 2.37 -5.52 -22.87
N THR A 291 1.78 -6.51 -22.22
CA THR A 291 0.32 -6.62 -22.05
C THR A 291 -0.07 -6.02 -20.72
N ASN A 292 -0.91 -4.98 -20.73
CA ASN A 292 -1.55 -4.46 -19.51
C ASN A 292 -2.60 -5.47 -19.02
N LEU A 293 -2.44 -5.95 -17.79
CA LEU A 293 -3.33 -6.88 -17.12
C LEU A 293 -4.39 -6.09 -16.36
N LYS A 294 -5.66 -6.39 -16.60
CA LYS A 294 -6.77 -5.58 -16.05
C LYS A 294 -6.98 -5.93 -14.58
N SER A 295 -6.69 -4.99 -13.71
CA SER A 295 -7.06 -5.05 -12.30
C SER A 295 -8.24 -4.15 -12.00
N ASP A 296 -9.06 -4.52 -11.03
CA ASP A 296 -10.09 -3.64 -10.47
C ASP A 296 -9.55 -2.63 -9.44
N HIS A 297 -8.24 -2.69 -9.17
CA HIS A 297 -7.50 -1.71 -8.40
C HIS A 297 -6.11 -1.45 -9.01
N ASP A 298 -5.64 -0.21 -8.93
CA ASP A 298 -4.29 0.18 -9.34
C ASP A 298 -3.26 -0.09 -8.22
N ASP A 299 -2.04 0.39 -8.40
CA ASP A 299 -0.95 0.35 -7.40
C ASP A 299 -0.58 -1.08 -6.92
N PRO A 300 -0.28 -2.00 -7.86
CA PRO A 300 0.06 -3.37 -7.51
C PRO A 300 1.45 -3.46 -6.84
N SER A 301 1.59 -4.36 -5.87
CA SER A 301 2.81 -4.52 -5.05
C SER A 301 3.46 -5.89 -5.16
N ASP A 302 2.68 -6.96 -5.38
CA ASP A 302 3.18 -8.32 -5.56
C ASP A 302 2.18 -9.22 -6.31
N VAL A 303 2.66 -10.29 -6.93
CA VAL A 303 1.83 -11.35 -7.53
C VAL A 303 2.31 -12.73 -7.09
N ALA A 304 1.36 -13.55 -6.67
CA ALA A 304 1.57 -14.95 -6.30
C ALA A 304 1.20 -15.89 -7.44
N PHE A 305 1.80 -17.08 -7.42
CA PHE A 305 1.59 -18.13 -8.42
C PHE A 305 1.19 -19.45 -7.77
N ASP A 306 0.65 -20.34 -8.59
CA ASP A 306 0.45 -21.75 -8.26
C ASP A 306 1.79 -22.47 -7.97
N LEU A 307 1.71 -23.75 -7.57
CA LEU A 307 2.90 -24.51 -7.18
C LEU A 307 3.92 -24.71 -8.31
N ASP A 308 3.48 -24.73 -9.58
CA ASP A 308 4.36 -24.79 -10.76
C ASP A 308 4.95 -23.41 -11.12
N ARG A 309 4.53 -22.35 -10.43
CA ARG A 309 4.85 -20.95 -10.72
C ARG A 309 4.44 -20.52 -12.14
N ARG A 310 3.42 -21.14 -12.71
CA ARG A 310 2.95 -20.90 -14.08
C ARG A 310 1.73 -20.01 -14.10
N ILE A 311 0.75 -20.33 -13.26
CA ILE A 311 -0.54 -19.62 -13.23
C ILE A 311 -0.48 -18.58 -12.11
N PRO A 312 -0.63 -17.29 -12.41
CA PRO A 312 -0.78 -16.28 -11.36
C PRO A 312 -2.14 -16.46 -10.68
N ILE A 313 -2.21 -16.34 -9.35
CA ILE A 313 -3.40 -16.69 -8.56
C ILE A 313 -3.93 -15.54 -7.69
N LEU A 314 -3.04 -14.74 -7.10
CA LEU A 314 -3.38 -13.55 -6.30
C LEU A 314 -2.47 -12.38 -6.64
N LEU A 315 -3.01 -11.17 -6.59
CA LEU A 315 -2.33 -9.90 -6.79
C LEU A 315 -2.56 -9.05 -5.52
N ALA A 316 -1.49 -8.51 -4.95
CA ALA A 316 -1.55 -7.54 -3.88
C ALA A 316 -1.52 -6.12 -4.45
N SER A 317 -2.31 -5.23 -3.86
CA SER A 317 -2.35 -3.81 -4.16
C SER A 317 -2.63 -2.99 -2.89
N ASP A 318 -2.67 -1.66 -3.01
CA ASP A 318 -3.13 -0.81 -1.92
C ASP A 318 -4.64 -0.93 -1.60
N GLY A 319 -5.46 -1.42 -2.54
CA GLY A 319 -6.85 -1.79 -2.31
C GLY A 319 -7.06 -3.15 -1.63
N GLY A 320 -6.01 -3.98 -1.50
CA GLY A 320 -6.05 -5.28 -0.84
C GLY A 320 -5.59 -6.40 -1.76
N VAL A 321 -6.29 -7.54 -1.73
CA VAL A 321 -5.91 -8.72 -2.49
C VAL A 321 -6.95 -9.08 -3.54
N HIS A 322 -6.46 -9.34 -4.75
CA HIS A 322 -7.26 -9.58 -5.93
C HIS A 322 -6.98 -10.98 -6.47
N ARG A 323 -8.02 -11.70 -6.86
CA ARG A 323 -7.95 -13.05 -7.42
C ARG A 323 -8.24 -13.01 -8.91
N THR A 324 -7.58 -13.89 -9.66
CA THR A 324 -7.88 -14.15 -11.07
C THR A 324 -8.49 -15.55 -11.24
N THR A 325 -9.34 -15.71 -12.25
CA THR A 325 -9.88 -17.01 -12.68
C THR A 325 -9.60 -17.30 -14.14
N ASP A 326 -8.80 -16.47 -14.80
CA ASP A 326 -8.53 -16.48 -16.24
C ASP A 326 -7.03 -16.30 -16.54
N GLN A 327 -6.19 -16.93 -15.71
CA GLN A 327 -4.73 -16.96 -15.86
C GLN A 327 -4.09 -15.56 -15.82
N GLY A 328 -4.65 -14.67 -15.00
CA GLY A 328 -4.11 -13.33 -14.74
C GLY A 328 -4.52 -12.27 -15.76
N ALA A 329 -5.47 -12.55 -16.65
CA ALA A 329 -5.96 -11.55 -17.61
C ALA A 329 -6.85 -10.50 -16.92
N ASN A 330 -7.68 -10.93 -15.97
CA ASN A 330 -8.51 -10.07 -15.14
C ASN A 330 -8.34 -10.41 -13.65
N TRP A 331 -8.33 -9.36 -12.82
CA TRP A 331 -8.19 -9.44 -11.37
C TRP A 331 -9.39 -8.79 -10.68
N LYS A 332 -9.86 -9.44 -9.61
CA LYS A 332 -10.98 -8.97 -8.80
C LYS A 332 -10.70 -9.09 -7.32
N LEU A 333 -10.99 -8.04 -6.56
CA LEU A 333 -10.91 -8.01 -5.11
C LEU A 333 -11.60 -9.26 -4.54
N THR A 334 -10.93 -9.94 -3.61
CA THR A 334 -11.38 -11.23 -3.09
C THR A 334 -11.63 -11.21 -1.58
N GLY A 335 -12.43 -12.17 -1.13
CA GLY A 335 -12.76 -12.34 0.28
C GLY A 335 -14.00 -11.60 0.79
N GLY A 336 -14.80 -10.89 -0.02
CA GLY A 336 -15.90 -10.03 0.46
C GLY A 336 -16.80 -10.59 1.60
N GLY A 337 -17.30 -9.70 2.47
CA GLY A 337 -18.16 -10.04 3.63
C GLY A 337 -17.39 -10.15 4.95
N TYR A 338 -17.96 -10.90 5.92
CA TYR A 338 -17.33 -11.17 7.23
C TYR A 338 -16.13 -12.12 7.08
N GLY A 339 -15.02 -11.61 6.52
CA GLY A 339 -13.87 -12.44 6.13
C GLY A 339 -13.00 -11.84 5.03
N GLY A 340 -13.39 -10.67 4.50
CA GLY A 340 -12.64 -10.00 3.45
C GLY A 340 -11.36 -9.38 3.91
N PHE A 341 -10.38 -9.46 3.02
CA PHE A 341 -9.15 -8.69 3.13
C PHE A 341 -9.18 -7.57 2.08
N THR A 342 -10.06 -6.62 2.36
CA THR A 342 -10.08 -5.29 1.76
C THR A 342 -9.18 -4.44 2.64
N ALA A 343 -8.12 -3.85 2.10
CA ALA A 343 -7.09 -3.09 2.84
C ALA A 343 -7.60 -1.74 3.41
N LEU A 344 -8.83 -1.70 3.93
CA LEU A 344 -9.58 -0.49 4.25
C LEU A 344 -8.92 0.32 5.36
N GLN A 345 -8.60 1.56 5.07
CA GLN A 345 -8.51 2.58 6.10
C GLN A 345 -9.79 3.41 6.07
N ILE A 346 -10.65 3.25 7.08
CA ILE A 346 -11.87 4.05 7.19
C ILE A 346 -11.48 5.45 7.66
N SER A 347 -11.71 6.45 6.82
CA SER A 347 -11.34 7.84 7.10
C SER A 347 -12.39 8.54 7.96
N GLU A 348 -13.66 8.21 7.75
CA GLU A 348 -14.79 8.73 8.52
C GLU A 348 -16.01 7.83 8.41
N VAL A 349 -16.93 7.97 9.37
CA VAL A 349 -18.25 7.35 9.34
C VAL A 349 -19.28 8.43 9.68
N THR A 350 -20.37 8.47 8.93
CA THR A 350 -21.51 9.35 9.18
C THR A 350 -22.81 8.61 8.88
N GLY A 351 -23.95 9.21 9.23
CA GLY A 351 -25.23 8.57 9.03
C GLY A 351 -26.38 9.43 9.49
N ARG A 352 -27.59 8.90 9.30
CA ARG A 352 -28.82 9.51 9.78
C ARG A 352 -29.87 8.44 10.07
N PHE A 353 -30.86 8.82 10.85
CA PHE A 353 -32.04 8.00 11.11
C PHE A 353 -33.23 8.58 10.36
N ASP A 354 -33.91 7.75 9.57
CA ASP A 354 -35.18 8.08 8.94
C ASP A 354 -36.33 7.38 9.69
N PRO A 355 -37.23 8.14 10.35
CA PRO A 355 -38.39 7.58 11.05
C PRO A 355 -39.59 7.29 10.12
N GLY A 356 -39.47 7.51 8.81
CA GLY A 356 -40.54 7.21 7.83
C GLY A 356 -40.98 5.74 7.85
N PRO A 357 -42.10 5.36 7.24
CA PRO A 357 -42.50 3.95 7.17
C PRO A 357 -41.93 3.25 5.92
N PRO A 358 -41.00 2.27 6.05
CA PRO A 358 -40.42 1.73 7.27
C PRO A 358 -39.22 2.53 7.79
N ALA A 359 -39.08 2.57 9.12
CA ALA A 359 -38.01 3.34 9.75
C ALA A 359 -36.68 2.62 9.50
N HIS A 360 -35.66 3.39 9.15
CA HIS A 360 -34.36 2.83 8.78
C HIS A 360 -33.21 3.76 9.16
N GLN A 361 -31.99 3.23 9.13
CA GLN A 361 -30.78 3.98 9.44
C GLN A 361 -29.87 3.96 8.22
N ASP A 362 -29.53 5.14 7.74
CA ASP A 362 -28.51 5.27 6.71
C ASP A 362 -27.15 5.40 7.35
N LEU A 363 -26.19 4.65 6.83
CA LEU A 363 -24.79 4.76 7.20
C LEU A 363 -23.95 5.01 5.96
N TYR A 364 -22.93 5.84 6.11
CA TYR A 364 -21.97 6.16 5.07
C TYR A 364 -20.57 6.11 5.67
N TYR A 365 -19.60 5.62 4.92
CA TYR A 365 -18.20 5.74 5.31
C TYR A 365 -17.31 6.00 4.12
N GLY A 366 -16.23 6.72 4.40
CA GLY A 366 -15.13 6.95 3.47
C GLY A 366 -14.04 5.94 3.71
N THR A 367 -13.42 5.47 2.63
CA THR A 367 -12.22 4.65 2.72
C THR A 367 -11.08 5.34 1.99
N GLN A 368 -9.87 5.04 2.43
CA GLN A 368 -8.72 5.09 1.56
C GLN A 368 -8.79 3.89 0.60
N ASP A 369 -8.55 4.17 -0.68
CA ASP A 369 -8.37 3.22 -1.77
C ASP A 369 -9.60 2.32 -2.14
N ASN A 370 -10.69 2.21 -1.36
CA ASN A 370 -11.77 1.22 -1.59
C ASN A 370 -13.22 1.76 -1.57
N ASP A 371 -13.46 2.81 -2.35
CA ASP A 371 -14.70 3.56 -2.54
C ASP A 371 -15.25 4.27 -1.28
N LEU A 372 -16.18 5.18 -1.53
CA LEU A 372 -17.17 5.63 -0.55
C LEU A 372 -18.33 4.64 -0.53
N LYS A 373 -18.79 4.25 0.66
CA LYS A 373 -19.87 3.25 0.81
C LYS A 373 -21.08 3.82 1.53
N ALA A 374 -22.27 3.37 1.13
CA ALA A 374 -23.55 3.74 1.71
C ALA A 374 -24.44 2.52 1.96
N SER A 375 -25.16 2.56 3.07
CA SER A 375 -26.10 1.56 3.56
C SER A 375 -27.43 2.20 3.89
N THR A 376 -28.52 1.47 3.66
CA THR A 376 -29.92 1.86 3.96
C THR A 376 -30.48 1.17 5.21
N ASP A 377 -29.78 0.16 5.74
CA ASP A 377 -30.32 -0.83 6.67
C ASP A 377 -29.52 -0.94 7.97
N GLY A 378 -28.86 0.15 8.35
CA GLY A 378 -28.00 0.20 9.53
C GLY A 378 -26.68 -0.56 9.36
N GLY A 379 -26.20 -0.71 8.11
CA GLY A 379 -24.93 -1.35 7.80
C GLY A 379 -25.00 -2.86 7.59
N GLN A 380 -26.20 -3.43 7.44
CA GLN A 380 -26.36 -4.85 7.11
C GLN A 380 -25.97 -5.11 5.65
N SER A 381 -26.25 -4.18 4.76
CA SER A 381 -25.82 -4.17 3.35
C SER A 381 -25.26 -2.81 2.93
N TRP A 382 -24.41 -2.81 1.90
CA TRP A 382 -23.69 -1.62 1.40
C TRP A 382 -23.84 -1.46 -0.12
N PRO A 383 -25.05 -1.28 -0.65
CA PRO A 383 -25.29 -1.23 -2.09
C PRO A 383 -24.80 0.06 -2.76
N GLY A 384 -24.74 1.18 -2.02
CA GLY A 384 -24.30 2.45 -2.57
C GLY A 384 -22.78 2.54 -2.58
N SER A 385 -22.21 2.92 -3.74
CA SER A 385 -20.76 3.06 -3.91
C SER A 385 -20.41 4.23 -4.83
N ILE A 386 -19.41 5.03 -4.43
CA ILE A 386 -18.71 5.95 -5.34
C ILE A 386 -17.23 5.59 -5.33
N CYS A 387 -16.69 5.22 -6.49
CA CYS A 387 -15.24 5.04 -6.66
C CYS A 387 -14.47 6.33 -6.36
N CYS A 388 -13.27 6.29 -5.79
CA CYS A 388 -12.39 5.13 -5.50
C CYS A 388 -11.76 5.26 -4.11
N GLU A 389 -11.64 6.49 -3.65
CA GLU A 389 -11.35 6.90 -2.30
C GLU A 389 -12.33 8.03 -1.98
N GLY A 390 -12.55 8.32 -0.71
CA GLY A 390 -13.22 9.58 -0.40
C GLY A 390 -13.24 9.98 1.05
N ARG A 391 -13.65 11.22 1.26
CA ARG A 391 -13.61 11.92 2.53
C ARG A 391 -14.60 13.09 2.58
N PHE A 392 -14.75 13.66 3.77
CA PHE A 392 -15.65 14.75 4.11
C PHE A 392 -17.13 14.50 3.75
N ILE A 393 -17.62 13.26 3.91
CA ILE A 393 -19.03 12.91 3.70
C ILE A 393 -19.90 13.64 4.70
N ARG A 394 -20.92 14.35 4.22
CA ARG A 394 -21.94 15.00 5.05
C ARG A 394 -23.32 14.66 4.53
N VAL A 395 -24.20 14.28 5.46
CA VAL A 395 -25.60 13.99 5.20
C VAL A 395 -26.42 15.19 5.66
N SER A 396 -27.30 15.71 4.80
CA SER A 396 -28.18 16.82 5.17
C SER A 396 -29.06 16.46 6.36
N PRO A 397 -29.44 17.42 7.21
CA PRO A 397 -30.39 17.17 8.27
C PRO A 397 -31.76 16.79 7.72
N ARG A 398 -32.59 16.14 8.54
CA ARG A 398 -33.96 15.73 8.17
C ARG A 398 -34.86 16.86 7.68
N SER A 399 -34.57 18.11 8.04
CA SER A 399 -35.34 19.27 7.59
C SER A 399 -35.23 19.52 6.08
N ILE A 400 -34.35 18.83 5.37
CA ILE A 400 -34.14 18.93 3.92
C ILE A 400 -34.69 17.67 3.23
N ASP A 401 -35.64 17.85 2.32
CA ASP A 401 -36.33 16.80 1.55
C ASP A 401 -36.51 17.23 0.07
N PRO A 402 -36.01 16.48 -0.95
CA PRO A 402 -35.21 15.28 -0.80
C PRO A 402 -33.87 15.59 -0.15
N PRO A 403 -33.35 14.66 0.65
CA PRO A 403 -32.10 14.84 1.36
C PRO A 403 -30.92 14.78 0.40
N ARG A 404 -29.83 15.40 0.84
CA ARG A 404 -28.63 15.58 0.04
C ARG A 404 -27.43 15.05 0.79
N LEU A 405 -26.55 14.43 0.02
CA LEU A 405 -25.25 14.00 0.46
C LEU A 405 -24.19 14.85 -0.24
N THR A 406 -23.19 15.28 0.52
CA THR A 406 -22.02 15.96 -0.03
C THR A 406 -20.76 15.26 0.42
N GLY A 407 -19.69 15.41 -0.35
CA GLY A 407 -18.41 14.85 0.01
C GLY A 407 -17.37 15.09 -1.08
N SER A 408 -16.21 14.48 -0.90
CA SER A 408 -15.12 14.49 -1.85
C SER A 408 -14.77 13.05 -2.24
N GLY A 409 -14.78 12.75 -3.54
CA GLY A 409 -14.38 11.44 -4.07
C GLY A 409 -13.13 11.58 -4.94
N CYS A 410 -12.24 10.59 -4.89
CA CYS A 410 -10.88 10.71 -5.41
C CYS A 410 -10.56 9.91 -6.68
N GLY A 411 -11.56 9.46 -7.46
CA GLY A 411 -11.28 8.84 -8.76
C GLY A 411 -10.80 9.81 -9.86
N PRO A 412 -11.27 11.06 -9.84
CA PRO A 412 -10.39 12.22 -9.75
C PRO A 412 -10.88 13.10 -8.59
N CYS A 413 -9.97 13.47 -7.67
CA CYS A 413 -10.25 14.27 -6.48
C CYS A 413 -11.21 15.41 -6.78
N SER A 414 -12.49 15.27 -6.40
CA SER A 414 -13.50 16.28 -6.65
C SER A 414 -14.66 16.26 -5.67
N ASN A 415 -15.18 17.45 -5.38
CA ASN A 415 -16.35 17.65 -4.53
C ASN A 415 -17.63 17.32 -5.29
N PHE A 416 -18.55 16.64 -4.64
CA PHE A 416 -19.83 16.23 -5.22
C PHE A 416 -21.01 16.55 -4.33
N VAL A 417 -22.17 16.62 -4.97
CA VAL A 417 -23.49 16.47 -4.34
C VAL A 417 -24.19 15.26 -4.93
N ALA A 418 -24.90 14.52 -4.11
CA ALA A 418 -25.70 13.38 -4.52
C ALA A 418 -27.01 13.37 -3.71
N GLY A 419 -27.98 12.57 -4.16
CA GLY A 419 -29.10 12.14 -3.34
C GLY A 419 -28.68 11.11 -2.30
N GLU A 420 -29.67 10.45 -1.72
CA GLU A 420 -29.45 9.33 -0.81
C GLU A 420 -28.62 8.23 -1.48
N HIS A 421 -27.77 7.57 -0.70
CA HIS A 421 -26.96 6.41 -1.12
C HIS A 421 -26.16 6.63 -2.40
N PHE A 422 -25.77 7.89 -2.66
CA PHE A 422 -25.00 8.35 -3.81
C PHE A 422 -25.76 8.40 -5.15
N GLU A 423 -27.09 8.38 -5.14
CA GLU A 423 -27.89 8.53 -6.35
C GLU A 423 -27.70 9.90 -7.02
N ASN A 424 -27.78 9.93 -8.35
CA ASN A 424 -27.72 11.18 -9.13
C ASN A 424 -26.53 12.09 -8.77
N LYS A 425 -25.36 11.50 -8.48
CA LYS A 425 -24.12 12.23 -8.19
C LYS A 425 -23.81 13.26 -9.28
N THR A 426 -23.63 14.50 -8.88
CA THR A 426 -23.20 15.63 -9.72
C THR A 426 -22.07 16.40 -9.04
N GLY A 427 -21.41 17.30 -9.78
CA GLY A 427 -20.36 18.15 -9.21
C GLY A 427 -20.92 19.18 -8.22
N TRP A 428 -20.13 19.50 -7.19
CA TRP A 428 -20.50 20.54 -6.23
C TRP A 428 -20.37 21.96 -6.81
N PRO A 429 -21.35 22.85 -6.64
CA PRO A 429 -21.23 24.27 -7.01
C PRO A 429 -20.29 25.02 -6.05
N SER A 430 -19.00 25.13 -6.39
CA SER A 430 -17.98 25.79 -5.56
C SER A 430 -18.20 27.30 -5.40
N ALA A 431 -17.68 27.83 -4.29
CA ALA A 431 -17.53 29.25 -4.01
C ALA A 431 -16.68 29.97 -5.10
N PRO A 432 -16.79 31.31 -5.23
CA PRO A 432 -15.99 32.07 -6.17
C PRO A 432 -14.48 31.77 -6.04
N ASN A 433 -13.85 31.42 -7.16
CA ASN A 433 -12.44 30.98 -7.26
C ASN A 433 -12.10 29.68 -6.52
N GLY A 434 -13.08 28.98 -5.92
CA GLY A 434 -12.89 27.66 -5.34
C GLY A 434 -12.74 26.60 -6.43
N SER A 435 -11.84 25.65 -6.23
CA SER A 435 -11.61 24.57 -7.18
C SER A 435 -12.46 23.35 -6.80
N PRO A 436 -13.35 22.85 -7.68
CA PRO A 436 -14.06 21.60 -7.41
C PRO A 436 -13.10 20.40 -7.37
N ALA A 437 -11.88 20.53 -7.91
CA ALA A 437 -10.85 19.49 -7.90
C ALA A 437 -9.92 19.56 -6.66
N SER A 438 -10.01 20.62 -5.86
CA SER A 438 -9.26 20.76 -4.62
C SER A 438 -10.06 20.12 -3.49
N ALA A 439 -9.62 18.96 -3.03
CA ALA A 439 -10.17 18.38 -1.82
C ALA A 439 -9.73 19.12 -0.53
N ALA A 440 -8.90 20.17 -0.66
CA ALA A 440 -8.67 21.14 0.41
C ALA A 440 -9.80 22.18 0.49
N ASP A 441 -10.55 22.39 -0.59
CA ASP A 441 -11.67 23.33 -0.69
C ASP A 441 -13.02 22.58 -0.49
N ALA A 442 -13.07 21.53 0.33
CA ALA A 442 -14.29 20.74 0.49
C ALA A 442 -15.39 21.56 1.20
N PRO A 443 -16.63 21.57 0.72
CA PRO A 443 -17.72 22.25 1.42
C PRO A 443 -18.07 21.52 2.71
N PHE A 444 -18.20 22.26 3.81
CA PHE A 444 -18.58 21.71 5.11
C PHE A 444 -20.00 22.11 5.46
N LEU A 445 -20.86 21.09 5.64
CA LEU A 445 -22.23 21.28 6.10
C LEU A 445 -22.24 21.88 7.51
N ILE A 446 -22.91 23.03 7.67
CA ILE A 446 -23.09 23.71 8.96
C ILE A 446 -24.42 23.31 9.60
N VAL A 447 -25.52 23.59 8.90
CA VAL A 447 -26.90 23.34 9.35
C VAL A 447 -27.87 23.49 8.17
N GLY A 448 -28.92 22.67 8.10
CA GLY A 448 -29.91 22.71 7.04
C GLY A 448 -29.25 22.59 5.66
N ASP A 449 -29.41 23.63 4.84
CA ASP A 449 -28.78 23.78 3.51
C ASP A 449 -27.59 24.78 3.50
N ALA A 450 -27.08 25.13 4.70
CA ALA A 450 -25.98 26.05 4.86
C ALA A 450 -24.62 25.34 4.86
N TYR A 451 -23.71 25.79 4.00
CA TYR A 451 -22.36 25.26 3.88
C TYR A 451 -21.32 26.38 3.95
N ILE A 452 -20.15 26.04 4.46
CA ILE A 452 -18.97 26.90 4.39
C ILE A 452 -17.90 26.23 3.54
N GLN A 453 -17.21 27.01 2.72
CA GLN A 453 -16.09 26.56 1.90
C GLN A 453 -14.95 27.56 2.02
N ASP A 454 -13.75 27.09 2.29
CA ASP A 454 -12.55 27.91 2.23
C ASP A 454 -11.93 27.89 0.83
N VAL A 455 -11.39 29.03 0.42
CA VAL A 455 -10.73 29.24 -0.86
C VAL A 455 -9.40 29.95 -0.61
N ALA A 456 -8.31 29.35 -1.09
CA ALA A 456 -6.99 29.95 -0.97
C ALA A 456 -6.85 31.18 -1.86
N ASN A 457 -6.50 32.33 -1.27
CA ASN A 457 -6.08 33.52 -1.97
C ASN A 457 -4.55 33.56 -2.06
N THR A 458 -4.03 33.12 -3.20
CA THR A 458 -2.60 33.03 -3.52
C THR A 458 -2.01 34.33 -4.07
N THR A 459 -2.81 35.39 -4.20
CA THR A 459 -2.32 36.71 -4.66
C THR A 459 -1.57 37.49 -3.58
N VAL A 460 -1.58 36.98 -2.33
CA VAL A 460 -0.88 37.54 -1.18
C VAL A 460 0.12 36.51 -0.61
N SER A 461 1.18 36.98 0.05
CA SER A 461 2.23 36.13 0.64
C SER A 461 2.43 36.47 2.13
N PRO A 462 2.28 35.51 3.06
CA PRO A 462 1.78 34.15 2.84
C PRO A 462 0.31 34.15 2.34
N PRO A 463 -0.16 33.06 1.69
CA PRO A 463 -1.55 32.97 1.23
C PRO A 463 -2.55 33.20 2.36
N SER A 464 -3.61 33.94 2.06
CA SER A 464 -4.78 34.06 2.94
C SER A 464 -5.88 33.11 2.47
N PHE A 465 -6.87 32.85 3.32
CA PHE A 465 -7.94 31.88 3.05
C PHE A 465 -9.29 32.54 3.31
N ASP A 466 -10.09 32.66 2.26
CA ASP A 466 -11.41 33.26 2.31
C ASP A 466 -12.46 32.19 2.54
N PHE A 467 -13.30 32.38 3.55
CA PHE A 467 -14.40 31.48 3.87
C PHE A 467 -15.70 32.05 3.32
N PHE A 468 -16.33 31.31 2.42
CA PHE A 468 -17.60 31.65 1.81
C PHE A 468 -18.72 30.81 2.44
N LEU A 469 -19.83 31.48 2.76
CA LEU A 469 -21.05 30.88 3.25
C LEU A 469 -22.08 30.82 2.12
N THR A 470 -22.73 29.67 1.98
CA THR A 470 -23.96 29.52 1.21
C THR A 470 -25.08 29.11 2.16
N LEU A 471 -26.30 29.58 1.91
CA LEU A 471 -27.53 29.13 2.58
C LEU A 471 -28.43 28.36 1.61
N SER A 472 -27.90 28.01 0.44
CA SER A 472 -28.65 27.59 -0.74
C SER A 472 -27.91 26.47 -1.48
N ALA A 473 -27.22 25.62 -0.71
CA ALA A 473 -26.44 24.46 -1.20
C ALA A 473 -25.53 24.80 -2.40
N GLY A 474 -24.87 25.95 -2.33
CA GLY A 474 -23.88 26.39 -3.31
C GLY A 474 -24.42 27.18 -4.50
N SER A 475 -25.75 27.37 -4.63
CA SER A 475 -26.30 28.19 -5.71
C SER A 475 -25.99 29.69 -5.58
N SER A 476 -25.76 30.16 -4.35
CA SER A 476 -25.26 31.51 -4.07
C SER A 476 -24.30 31.51 -2.89
N TRP A 477 -23.24 32.33 -2.98
CA TRP A 477 -22.17 32.42 -2.00
C TRP A 477 -21.93 33.86 -1.57
N ALA A 478 -21.68 34.04 -0.27
CA ALA A 478 -21.23 35.30 0.31
C ALA A 478 -19.94 35.08 1.09
N LYS A 479 -18.94 35.93 0.88
CA LYS A 479 -17.73 35.91 1.70
C LYS A 479 -18.10 36.27 3.13
N SER A 480 -17.78 35.39 4.08
CA SER A 480 -18.10 35.57 5.49
C SER A 480 -16.91 36.16 6.25
N PHE A 481 -15.72 35.55 6.12
CA PHE A 481 -14.50 36.00 6.78
C PHE A 481 -13.24 35.52 6.05
N SER A 482 -12.08 35.92 6.54
CA SER A 482 -10.78 35.48 6.03
C SER A 482 -9.86 35.06 7.18
N LEU A 483 -8.99 34.08 6.93
CA LEU A 483 -7.87 33.71 7.79
C LEU A 483 -6.55 34.00 7.11
N ALA A 484 -5.55 34.41 7.88
CA ALA A 484 -4.17 34.56 7.40
C ALA A 484 -3.37 33.24 7.42
N LEU A 485 -3.98 32.14 7.86
CA LEU A 485 -3.34 30.83 8.02
C LEU A 485 -4.13 29.77 7.26
N SER A 486 -3.42 28.79 6.73
CA SER A 486 -4.02 27.65 6.03
C SER A 486 -4.86 26.81 6.99
N PRO A 487 -6.16 26.61 6.71
CA PRO A 487 -6.98 25.66 7.43
C PRO A 487 -6.53 24.22 7.13
N LYS A 488 -6.71 23.33 8.10
CA LYS A 488 -6.41 21.89 8.00
C LYS A 488 -7.60 21.08 8.50
N GLY A 489 -7.98 20.06 7.73
CA GLY A 489 -9.06 19.16 8.12
C GLY A 489 -10.43 19.84 8.15
N ALA A 490 -11.42 19.15 8.73
CA ALA A 490 -12.79 19.65 8.82
C ALA A 490 -12.93 20.64 9.99
N PRO A 491 -13.59 21.80 9.81
CA PRO A 491 -13.91 22.69 10.92
C PRO A 491 -14.87 22.01 11.90
N LEU A 492 -14.72 22.30 13.19
CA LEU A 492 -15.73 21.92 14.18
C LEU A 492 -16.88 22.93 14.18
N ILE A 493 -18.11 22.43 14.29
CA ILE A 493 -19.32 23.25 14.31
C ILE A 493 -20.05 22.97 15.62
N ALA A 494 -20.39 24.02 16.36
CA ALA A 494 -21.07 23.91 17.66
C ALA A 494 -22.12 25.01 17.84
N GLY A 495 -23.05 24.85 18.78
CA GLY A 495 -24.13 25.81 19.03
C GLY A 495 -25.47 25.37 18.43
N SER A 496 -26.48 26.23 18.53
CA SER A 496 -27.84 25.91 18.05
C SER A 496 -27.92 25.94 16.53
N LEU A 497 -28.85 25.18 15.95
CA LEU A 497 -29.16 25.22 14.51
C LEU A 497 -29.52 26.64 14.03
N ALA A 498 -30.09 27.47 14.91
CA ALA A 498 -30.43 28.87 14.64
C ALA A 498 -29.26 29.86 14.87
N ASN A 499 -28.08 29.40 15.30
CA ASN A 499 -26.87 30.22 15.41
C ASN A 499 -25.60 29.36 15.63
N PRO A 500 -25.15 28.58 14.63
CA PRO A 500 -23.96 27.75 14.76
C PRO A 500 -22.68 28.60 14.78
N THR A 501 -21.68 28.13 15.52
CA THR A 501 -20.33 28.68 15.60
C THR A 501 -19.35 27.74 14.90
N VAL A 502 -18.52 28.29 14.01
CA VAL A 502 -17.50 27.52 13.26
C VAL A 502 -16.12 27.74 13.85
N TYR A 503 -15.39 26.63 14.04
CA TYR A 503 -14.05 26.56 14.57
C TYR A 503 -13.11 25.88 13.57
N PRO A 504 -12.44 26.63 12.69
CA PRO A 504 -11.42 26.11 11.80
C PRO A 504 -10.14 25.74 12.57
N PHE A 505 -9.36 24.83 12.01
CA PHE A 505 -8.03 24.45 12.50
C PHE A 505 -6.93 25.05 11.62
N PRO A 506 -6.43 26.25 11.91
CA PRO A 506 -5.27 26.80 11.22
C PRO A 506 -3.96 26.11 11.62
N SER A 507 -3.06 25.94 10.64
CA SER A 507 -1.71 25.41 10.82
C SER A 507 -0.63 26.51 10.70
N PRO A 508 -0.15 27.10 11.80
CA PRO A 508 1.04 27.95 11.81
C PRO A 508 2.34 27.13 11.70
N GLY A 509 2.66 26.62 10.50
CA GLY A 509 3.86 25.79 10.31
C GLY A 509 3.86 24.47 11.13
N MET A 510 4.90 23.66 10.98
CA MET A 510 4.92 22.22 11.34
C MET A 510 4.83 21.86 12.85
N SER A 511 4.31 22.70 13.76
CA SER A 511 4.39 22.35 15.20
C SER A 511 3.28 22.82 16.14
N TYR A 512 2.28 23.60 15.72
CA TYR A 512 1.19 23.99 16.62
C TYR A 512 -0.16 23.94 15.92
N LEU A 513 -1.17 23.38 16.59
CA LEU A 513 -2.58 23.43 16.20
C LEU A 513 -3.30 24.36 17.18
N ALA A 514 -4.04 25.35 16.68
CA ALA A 514 -4.89 26.20 17.51
C ALA A 514 -6.33 26.14 16.99
N LEU A 515 -7.31 25.94 17.87
CA LEU A 515 -8.71 26.08 17.53
C LEU A 515 -9.07 27.57 17.60
N ILE A 516 -9.38 28.21 16.47
CA ILE A 516 -9.81 29.63 16.49
C ILE A 516 -11.34 29.67 16.48
N ARG A 517 -11.94 30.26 17.52
CA ARG A 517 -13.37 30.58 17.49
C ARG A 517 -13.57 31.75 16.55
N THR A 518 -14.12 31.51 15.37
CA THR A 518 -14.24 32.58 14.38
C THR A 518 -15.56 33.33 14.44
N ILE A 519 -16.75 32.71 14.27
CA ILE A 519 -18.00 33.48 14.06
C ILE A 519 -19.26 32.73 14.53
N ARG A 520 -20.25 33.48 15.05
CA ARG A 520 -21.66 33.11 15.17
C ARG A 520 -22.37 33.32 13.82
N ILE A 521 -22.81 32.25 13.19
CA ILE A 521 -23.50 32.29 11.90
C ILE A 521 -24.98 32.44 12.21
N ILE A 522 -25.44 33.69 12.37
CA ILE A 522 -26.80 34.23 12.22
C ILE A 522 -26.85 35.56 12.97
#